data_AF-A0AAW0AVB4-F1
#
_entry.id   AF-A0AAW0AVB4-F1
#
_cell.length_a   1.000
_cell.length_b   1.000
_cell.length_c   1.000
_cell.angle_alpha   90.00
_cell.angle_beta   90.00
_cell.angle_gamma   90.00
#
_symmetry.space_group_name_H-M   'P 1'
#
loop_
_entity.id
_entity.type
_entity.pdbx_description
1 polymer ?
#
loop_
_entity_poly.entity_id
_entity_poly.type
_entity_poly.pdbx_seq_one_letter_code
_entity_poly.pdbx_strand_id
1 'polypeptide(L)'
;MFLRRTIDALLFCVFALPFVSASPVIDLGYARYQGTVDASANTTTFLGIRYAAAPVGNLRFRAPRPPAHTTGVQLANAQPDQCYQAGNGLSATNPYKSRDVVVGTSEDCLFLSVSYPSDAKGHPTRQLPVIVWIHGGGYVGGSSSMYRGTDIIAQSNRGVVVVTIQYRLGVFGFLAGAKVKENGSLNAGLLDQDFALRWVHQHIENFGGDASKVTIWGESAGAGSVLQQIVANDGKTEPQLFRAAITSSTFLPSQYDYNCRIPELIYSEFVAQTNCSGAADSLACLRQADVDVLETANTNINSAAFYGTFALVPVVDGEFIRQRPTLSLSQGKVNGKMLLSVTNSNEGPGFVDQEAAASANATQYVLDLFPDLKAAQADKVYALYKALGEPTSQLNAIMGDSIFVCPTYYLLRAFAGRSFKGEMAILPALHGQDVLDYFPSVFIDFPEIATAFPFYNNTAFIDAFSQSFTSFAISLDPNVKVTQTITPRWNRWSAGHTEMLFNKTESDVPDVRSLKTDDALLERCR
;
A
#
# COMPACT_ATOMS: atom_id res chain seq x y z
N MET A 1 -28.61 -78.80 37.51
CA MET A 1 -27.25 -78.83 36.93
C MET A 1 -27.18 -77.72 35.89
N PHE A 2 -26.45 -76.64 36.22
CA PHE A 2 -26.06 -75.47 35.43
C PHE A 2 -27.06 -74.78 34.48
N LEU A 3 -27.61 -73.65 34.95
CA LEU A 3 -28.07 -72.52 34.12
C LEU A 3 -26.84 -71.81 33.51
N ARG A 4 -26.77 -71.68 32.18
CA ARG A 4 -25.90 -70.70 31.49
C ARG A 4 -26.80 -69.65 30.83
N ARG A 5 -26.80 -68.43 31.39
CA ARG A 5 -27.29 -67.22 30.72
C ARG A 5 -26.12 -66.62 29.94
N THR A 6 -26.23 -66.58 28.62
CA THR A 6 -25.42 -65.71 27.76
C THR A 6 -26.02 -64.32 27.80
N ILE A 7 -25.24 -63.33 28.25
CA ILE A 7 -25.56 -61.91 28.16
C ILE A 7 -24.71 -61.38 27.01
N ASP A 8 -25.33 -61.11 25.86
CA ASP A 8 -24.72 -60.34 24.79
C ASP A 8 -24.74 -58.86 25.19
N ALA A 9 -23.57 -58.31 25.49
CA ALA A 9 -23.40 -56.88 25.71
C ALA A 9 -23.33 -56.17 24.36
N LEU A 10 -24.43 -55.51 23.95
CA LEU A 10 -24.38 -54.53 22.86
C LEU A 10 -23.58 -53.30 23.32
N LEU A 11 -22.35 -53.18 22.82
CA LEU A 11 -21.54 -51.97 22.95
C LEU A 11 -22.09 -50.92 21.95
N PHE A 12 -22.89 -49.97 22.44
CA PHE A 12 -23.23 -48.78 21.66
C PHE A 12 -21.99 -47.86 21.59
N CYS A 13 -21.23 -47.95 20.51
CA CYS A 13 -20.27 -46.91 20.14
C CYS A 13 -21.05 -45.65 19.74
N VAL A 14 -21.21 -44.72 20.68
CA VAL A 14 -21.65 -43.35 20.37
C VAL A 14 -20.48 -42.69 19.63
N PHE A 15 -20.59 -42.61 18.30
CA PHE A 15 -19.75 -41.71 17.53
C PHE A 15 -20.10 -40.28 17.95
N ALA A 16 -19.28 -39.68 18.80
CA ALA A 16 -19.30 -38.24 19.02
C ALA A 16 -18.88 -37.59 17.69
N LEU A 17 -19.86 -37.09 16.94
CA LEU A 17 -19.59 -36.15 15.85
C LEU A 17 -18.78 -34.99 16.45
N PRO A 18 -17.61 -34.65 15.90
CA PRO A 18 -16.88 -33.48 16.37
C PRO A 18 -17.82 -32.27 16.24
N PHE A 19 -18.07 -31.59 17.36
CA PHE A 19 -18.72 -30.29 17.34
C PHE A 19 -17.83 -29.38 16.51
N VAL A 20 -18.19 -29.16 15.24
CA VAL A 20 -17.63 -28.06 14.45
C VAL A 20 -18.12 -26.80 15.16
N SER A 21 -17.22 -26.16 15.92
CA SER A 21 -17.50 -24.86 16.51
C SER A 21 -17.90 -23.94 15.36
N ALA A 22 -19.12 -23.39 15.40
CA ALA A 22 -19.59 -22.47 14.38
C ALA A 22 -18.60 -21.30 14.29
N SER A 23 -18.12 -21.01 13.07
CA SER A 23 -17.17 -19.90 12.86
C SER A 23 -17.76 -18.58 13.37
N PRO A 24 -16.93 -17.66 13.88
CA PRO A 24 -17.42 -16.45 14.53
C PRO A 24 -18.19 -15.58 13.55
N VAL A 25 -19.30 -15.03 14.03
CA VAL A 25 -20.12 -14.04 13.31
C VAL A 25 -19.94 -12.69 13.99
N ILE A 26 -19.56 -11.68 13.20
CA ILE A 26 -19.45 -10.29 13.65
C ILE A 26 -20.61 -9.49 13.05
N ASP A 27 -21.32 -8.75 13.90
CA ASP A 27 -22.39 -7.84 13.52
C ASP A 27 -21.87 -6.40 13.48
N LEU A 28 -21.93 -5.78 12.31
CA LEU A 28 -21.49 -4.40 12.08
C LEU A 28 -22.66 -3.40 12.07
N GLY A 29 -23.87 -3.86 12.37
CA GLY A 29 -25.12 -3.09 12.31
C GLY A 29 -25.71 -3.00 10.89
N TYR A 30 -24.88 -2.78 9.87
CA TYR A 30 -25.34 -2.77 8.47
C TYR A 30 -25.30 -4.17 7.82
N ALA A 31 -24.43 -5.06 8.30
CA ALA A 31 -24.32 -6.43 7.83
C ALA A 31 -23.70 -7.32 8.91
N ARG A 32 -23.98 -8.63 8.83
CA ARG A 32 -23.33 -9.66 9.66
C ARG A 32 -22.43 -10.51 8.77
N TYR A 33 -21.19 -10.71 9.19
CA TYR A 33 -20.21 -11.51 8.45
C TYR A 33 -19.80 -12.72 9.27
N GLN A 34 -19.59 -13.86 8.61
CA GLN A 34 -19.01 -15.07 9.20
C GLN A 34 -17.60 -15.27 8.65
N GLY A 35 -16.60 -15.27 9.54
CA GLY A 35 -15.20 -15.45 9.18
C GLY A 35 -14.74 -16.91 9.22
N THR A 36 -13.44 -17.13 9.06
CA THR A 36 -12.78 -18.44 9.12
C THR A 36 -11.79 -18.46 10.28
N VAL A 37 -11.89 -19.49 11.14
CA VAL A 37 -10.93 -19.72 12.24
C VAL A 37 -9.83 -20.66 11.74
N ASP A 38 -8.58 -20.25 11.96
CA ASP A 38 -7.42 -21.13 11.88
C ASP A 38 -6.90 -21.42 13.29
N ALA A 39 -7.33 -22.57 13.83
CA ALA A 39 -6.93 -23.01 15.17
C ALA A 39 -5.44 -23.39 15.26
N SER A 40 -4.77 -23.64 14.13
CA SER A 40 -3.33 -23.95 14.12
C SER A 40 -2.49 -22.67 14.20
N ALA A 41 -2.96 -21.60 13.56
CA ALA A 41 -2.32 -20.28 13.62
C ALA A 41 -2.81 -19.41 14.80
N ASN A 42 -3.85 -19.84 15.52
CA ASN A 42 -4.54 -19.04 16.54
C ASN A 42 -5.00 -17.68 15.98
N THR A 43 -5.60 -17.69 14.80
CA THR A 43 -6.10 -16.51 14.12
C THR A 43 -7.50 -16.74 13.58
N THR A 44 -8.24 -15.65 13.42
CA THR A 44 -9.48 -15.62 12.65
C THR A 44 -9.34 -14.56 11.57
N THR A 45 -9.83 -14.88 10.37
CA THR A 45 -9.81 -13.97 9.23
C THR A 45 -11.20 -13.81 8.64
N PHE A 46 -11.54 -12.56 8.33
CA PHE A 46 -12.71 -12.16 7.55
C PHE A 46 -12.20 -11.56 6.24
N LEU A 47 -12.47 -12.20 5.13
CA LEU A 47 -12.12 -11.74 3.79
C LEU A 47 -13.34 -11.11 3.10
N GLY A 48 -13.14 -10.05 2.32
CA GLY A 48 -14.20 -9.50 1.47
C GLY A 48 -15.30 -8.78 2.25
N ILE A 49 -14.99 -8.10 3.35
CA ILE A 49 -15.95 -7.21 4.04
C ILE A 49 -16.14 -5.96 3.19
N ARG A 50 -17.38 -5.69 2.79
CA ARG A 50 -17.72 -4.47 2.04
C ARG A 50 -17.68 -3.27 2.97
N TYR A 51 -16.73 -2.36 2.77
CA TYR A 51 -16.64 -1.13 3.58
C TYR A 51 -17.34 0.07 2.92
N ALA A 52 -17.59 0.02 1.60
CA ALA A 52 -18.32 1.05 0.85
C ALA A 52 -19.27 0.44 -0.21
N ALA A 53 -20.25 1.22 -0.64
CA ALA A 53 -21.11 0.87 -1.76
C ALA A 53 -20.28 0.68 -3.05
N ALA A 54 -20.72 -0.24 -3.91
CA ALA A 54 -20.10 -0.49 -5.21
C ALA A 54 -20.03 0.83 -6.02
N PRO A 55 -18.84 1.28 -6.46
CA PRO A 55 -18.65 2.56 -7.14
C PRO A 55 -19.05 2.52 -8.64
N VAL A 56 -20.16 1.86 -8.95
CA VAL A 56 -20.66 1.63 -10.32
C VAL A 56 -21.70 2.67 -10.75
N GLY A 57 -21.96 2.77 -12.05
CA GLY A 57 -22.98 3.64 -12.63
C GLY A 57 -22.81 5.09 -12.18
N ASN A 58 -23.83 5.66 -11.53
CA ASN A 58 -23.78 7.06 -11.08
C ASN A 58 -22.77 7.32 -9.93
N LEU A 59 -22.26 6.27 -9.27
CA LEU A 59 -21.20 6.36 -8.26
C LEU A 59 -19.78 6.34 -8.86
N ARG A 60 -19.64 6.07 -10.17
CA ARG A 60 -18.35 6.22 -10.86
C ARG A 60 -17.83 7.66 -10.73
N PHE A 61 -16.53 7.76 -10.49
CA PHE A 61 -15.79 9.02 -10.32
C PHE A 61 -16.36 9.91 -9.19
N ARG A 62 -16.97 9.30 -8.16
CA ARG A 62 -17.44 9.99 -6.95
C ARG A 62 -16.79 9.41 -5.71
N ALA A 63 -16.77 10.19 -4.63
CA ALA A 63 -16.38 9.73 -3.31
C ALA A 63 -17.19 8.49 -2.88
N PRO A 64 -16.58 7.56 -2.13
CA PRO A 64 -17.28 6.37 -1.64
C PRO A 64 -18.48 6.73 -0.76
N ARG A 65 -19.45 5.83 -0.69
CA ARG A 65 -20.66 5.97 0.12
C ARG A 65 -20.82 4.77 1.05
N PRO A 66 -21.54 4.92 2.16
CA PRO A 66 -21.85 3.79 3.02
C PRO A 66 -22.50 2.63 2.24
N PRO A 67 -22.13 1.37 2.54
CA PRO A 67 -22.73 0.21 1.90
C PRO A 67 -24.21 0.08 2.29
N ALA A 68 -24.98 -0.62 1.46
CA ALA A 68 -26.36 -0.94 1.78
C ALA A 68 -26.45 -1.88 2.99
N HIS A 69 -27.59 -1.84 3.69
CA HIS A 69 -27.90 -2.83 4.71
C HIS A 69 -28.18 -4.19 4.07
N THR A 70 -27.55 -5.24 4.60
CA THR A 70 -27.71 -6.60 4.09
C THR A 70 -28.30 -7.49 5.18
N THR A 71 -29.44 -8.13 4.88
CA THR A 71 -30.06 -9.11 5.77
C THR A 71 -29.34 -10.46 5.73
N GLY A 72 -29.42 -11.23 6.81
CA GLY A 72 -28.77 -12.55 6.89
C GLY A 72 -27.31 -12.48 7.34
N VAL A 73 -26.58 -13.58 7.16
CA VAL A 73 -25.14 -13.69 7.47
C VAL A 73 -24.41 -13.88 6.14
N GLN A 74 -23.43 -13.02 5.88
CA GLN A 74 -22.58 -13.06 4.69
C GLN A 74 -21.33 -13.90 4.98
N LEU A 75 -20.93 -14.77 4.07
CA LEU A 75 -19.67 -15.51 4.21
C LEU A 75 -18.51 -14.59 3.84
N ALA A 76 -17.58 -14.39 4.77
CA ALA A 76 -16.36 -13.60 4.62
C ALA A 76 -15.13 -14.52 4.60
N ASN A 77 -15.11 -15.50 3.70
CA ASN A 77 -14.12 -16.57 3.65
C ASN A 77 -13.38 -16.70 2.31
N ALA A 78 -13.60 -15.76 1.38
CA ALA A 78 -12.96 -15.72 0.08
C ALA A 78 -12.52 -14.29 -0.27
N GLN A 79 -11.46 -14.18 -1.08
CA GLN A 79 -11.03 -12.88 -1.59
C GLN A 79 -12.09 -12.33 -2.55
N PRO A 80 -12.44 -11.04 -2.45
CA PRO A 80 -13.30 -10.39 -3.43
C PRO A 80 -12.54 -10.16 -4.75
N ASP A 81 -13.27 -9.78 -5.79
CA ASP A 81 -12.64 -9.26 -7.00
C ASP A 81 -11.78 -8.04 -6.66
N GLN A 82 -10.62 -7.96 -7.31
CA GLN A 82 -9.76 -6.79 -7.19
C GLN A 82 -10.31 -5.63 -8.04
N CYS A 83 -9.88 -4.42 -7.76
CA CYS A 83 -10.23 -3.28 -8.61
C CYS A 83 -9.61 -3.43 -10.00
N TYR A 84 -10.20 -2.80 -11.01
CA TYR A 84 -9.60 -2.74 -12.35
C TYR A 84 -8.14 -2.27 -12.30
N GLN A 85 -7.32 -2.91 -13.12
CA GLN A 85 -5.87 -2.82 -13.10
C GLN A 85 -5.42 -2.21 -14.42
N ALA A 86 -4.82 -1.03 -14.38
CA ALA A 86 -4.03 -0.58 -15.51
C ALA A 86 -2.65 -1.25 -15.47
N GLY A 87 -2.13 -1.59 -16.65
CA GLY A 87 -0.72 -1.95 -16.80
C GLY A 87 0.19 -0.77 -16.47
N ASN A 88 1.45 -1.05 -16.13
CA ASN A 88 2.50 -0.03 -16.08
C ASN A 88 2.80 0.49 -17.49
N GLY A 89 3.45 1.66 -17.62
CA GLY A 89 3.95 2.15 -18.92
C GLY A 89 4.93 1.15 -19.54
N LEU A 90 4.62 0.61 -20.73
CA LEU A 90 5.40 -0.44 -21.40
C LEU A 90 5.84 -0.08 -22.83
N SER A 91 5.53 1.12 -23.32
CA SER A 91 5.71 1.45 -24.75
C SER A 91 7.13 1.88 -25.11
N ALA A 92 7.70 1.20 -26.11
CA ALA A 92 8.37 1.86 -27.25
C ALA A 92 7.62 1.61 -28.59
N THR A 93 6.88 0.48 -28.71
CA THR A 93 5.67 0.15 -29.52
C THR A 93 5.27 -1.31 -29.18
N ASN A 94 3.98 -1.72 -29.16
CA ASN A 94 3.49 -2.99 -28.55
C ASN A 94 2.36 -3.69 -29.35
N PRO A 95 2.31 -5.04 -29.41
CA PRO A 95 1.03 -5.75 -29.38
C PRO A 95 1.06 -7.07 -28.54
N TYR A 96 0.44 -7.02 -27.35
CA TYR A 96 -0.14 -8.15 -26.59
C TYR A 96 0.79 -9.17 -25.92
N LYS A 97 0.89 -9.08 -24.58
CA LYS A 97 0.93 -10.22 -23.67
C LYS A 97 0.08 -9.93 -22.43
N SER A 98 -1.01 -10.66 -22.24
CA SER A 98 -1.77 -10.69 -20.98
C SER A 98 -1.04 -11.58 -19.96
N ARG A 99 -1.03 -11.17 -18.69
CA ARG A 99 -0.81 -12.09 -17.58
C ARG A 99 -2.14 -12.74 -17.21
N ASP A 100 -2.12 -14.05 -16.93
CA ASP A 100 -3.27 -14.71 -16.30
C ASP A 100 -3.44 -14.12 -14.89
N VAL A 101 -4.60 -13.50 -14.64
CA VAL A 101 -4.94 -12.97 -13.33
C VAL A 101 -5.65 -14.06 -12.54
N VAL A 102 -5.10 -14.42 -11.37
CA VAL A 102 -5.64 -15.47 -10.48
C VAL A 102 -6.95 -15.03 -9.77
N VAL A 103 -7.29 -13.74 -9.80
CA VAL A 103 -8.49 -13.13 -9.17
C VAL A 103 -9.21 -12.24 -10.19
N GLY A 104 -10.55 -12.28 -10.24
CA GLY A 104 -11.34 -11.43 -11.15
C GLY A 104 -11.16 -9.94 -10.86
N THR A 105 -11.30 -9.09 -11.89
CA THR A 105 -11.35 -7.63 -11.77
C THR A 105 -12.79 -7.14 -11.86
N SER A 106 -13.17 -6.18 -11.02
CA SER A 106 -14.50 -5.59 -11.02
C SER A 106 -14.47 -4.12 -10.59
N GLU A 107 -15.47 -3.33 -11.02
CA GLU A 107 -15.72 -2.00 -10.43
C GLU A 107 -16.27 -2.12 -9.01
N ASP A 108 -17.01 -3.20 -8.73
CA ASP A 108 -17.44 -3.53 -7.39
C ASP A 108 -16.27 -4.17 -6.63
N CYS A 109 -15.37 -3.32 -6.13
CA CYS A 109 -14.10 -3.75 -5.52
C CYS A 109 -13.80 -3.12 -4.15
N LEU A 110 -14.71 -2.32 -3.56
CA LEU A 110 -14.47 -1.60 -2.30
C LEU A 110 -14.68 -2.50 -1.07
N PHE A 111 -13.73 -3.40 -0.89
CA PHE A 111 -13.69 -4.38 0.19
C PHE A 111 -12.41 -4.26 1.02
N LEU A 112 -12.46 -4.80 2.23
CA LEU A 112 -11.31 -4.97 3.10
C LEU A 112 -11.34 -6.37 3.72
N SER A 113 -10.20 -6.78 4.25
CA SER A 113 -10.06 -7.99 5.04
C SER A 113 -9.58 -7.66 6.45
N VAL A 114 -10.07 -8.38 7.45
CA VAL A 114 -9.64 -8.24 8.86
C VAL A 114 -9.13 -9.58 9.35
N SER A 115 -7.87 -9.63 9.79
CA SER A 115 -7.28 -10.78 10.48
C SER A 115 -6.94 -10.39 11.92
N TYR A 116 -7.21 -11.26 12.87
CA TYR A 116 -6.90 -11.02 14.28
C TYR A 116 -6.52 -12.29 15.04
N PRO A 117 -5.71 -12.18 16.12
CA PRO A 117 -5.45 -13.28 17.04
C PRO A 117 -6.70 -13.74 17.78
N SER A 118 -6.94 -15.05 17.82
CA SER A 118 -8.13 -15.62 18.47
C SER A 118 -7.86 -16.95 19.16
N ASP A 119 -8.74 -17.33 20.08
CA ASP A 119 -8.78 -18.70 20.60
C ASP A 119 -9.32 -19.71 19.56
N ALA A 120 -9.32 -21.00 19.90
CA ALA A 120 -9.82 -22.06 19.02
C ALA A 120 -11.33 -21.96 18.69
N LYS A 121 -12.07 -21.08 19.37
CA LYS A 121 -13.49 -20.79 19.09
C LYS A 121 -13.67 -19.50 18.29
N GLY A 122 -12.58 -18.81 17.92
CA GLY A 122 -12.62 -17.57 17.16
C GLY A 122 -12.88 -16.31 17.99
N HIS A 123 -12.81 -16.38 19.32
CA HIS A 123 -12.96 -15.19 20.16
C HIS A 123 -11.71 -14.31 20.07
N PRO A 124 -11.86 -12.99 19.81
CA PRO A 124 -10.72 -12.10 19.64
C PRO A 124 -10.02 -11.78 20.96
N THR A 125 -8.69 -11.70 20.93
CA THR A 125 -7.93 -10.92 21.92
C THR A 125 -8.32 -9.45 21.81
N ARG A 126 -8.59 -8.78 22.93
CA ARG A 126 -9.18 -7.43 22.95
C ARG A 126 -8.13 -6.32 23.12
N GLN A 127 -8.49 -5.12 22.67
CA GLN A 127 -7.74 -3.86 22.79
C GLN A 127 -6.34 -3.89 22.16
N LEU A 128 -6.19 -4.67 21.08
CA LEU A 128 -4.92 -4.74 20.35
C LEU A 128 -4.71 -3.52 19.45
N PRO A 129 -3.45 -3.03 19.32
CA PRO A 129 -3.08 -2.11 18.25
C PRO A 129 -3.50 -2.63 16.87
N VAL A 130 -3.86 -1.72 15.98
CA VAL A 130 -4.36 -2.04 14.64
C VAL A 130 -3.34 -1.58 13.61
N ILE A 131 -2.98 -2.45 12.68
CA ILE A 131 -2.23 -2.09 11.46
C ILE A 131 -3.20 -2.09 10.29
N VAL A 132 -3.29 -0.97 9.58
CA VAL A 132 -4.02 -0.89 8.31
C VAL A 132 -3.00 -0.84 7.18
N TRP A 133 -2.96 -1.90 6.38
CA TRP A 133 -2.07 -2.04 5.23
C TRP A 133 -2.70 -1.49 3.96
N ILE A 134 -1.97 -0.59 3.30
CA ILE A 134 -2.33 0.02 2.02
C ILE A 134 -1.35 -0.48 0.96
N HIS A 135 -1.85 -1.24 -0.02
CA HIS A 135 -0.99 -1.84 -1.04
C HIS A 135 -0.42 -0.81 -2.04
N GLY A 136 0.75 -1.13 -2.59
CA GLY A 136 1.40 -0.41 -3.68
C GLY A 136 0.81 -0.72 -5.06
N GLY A 137 1.58 -0.36 -6.10
CA GLY A 137 1.23 -0.57 -7.52
C GLY A 137 1.02 0.70 -8.34
N GLY A 138 1.74 1.78 -7.99
CA GLY A 138 1.77 3.02 -8.79
C GLY A 138 0.44 3.77 -8.94
N TYR A 139 -0.55 3.44 -8.09
CA TYR A 139 -1.95 3.88 -8.21
C TYR A 139 -2.71 3.33 -9.42
N VAL A 140 -2.11 2.42 -10.19
CA VAL A 140 -2.68 1.85 -11.43
C VAL A 140 -2.94 0.36 -11.30
N GLY A 141 -2.20 -0.35 -10.46
CA GLY A 141 -2.36 -1.76 -10.15
C GLY A 141 -2.19 -2.07 -8.66
N GLY A 142 -2.26 -3.34 -8.31
CA GLY A 142 -2.13 -3.87 -6.95
C GLY A 142 -3.45 -4.40 -6.37
N SER A 143 -3.32 -5.31 -5.41
CA SER A 143 -4.45 -5.90 -4.69
C SER A 143 -4.07 -6.29 -3.26
N SER A 144 -4.96 -5.97 -2.31
CA SER A 144 -4.96 -6.45 -0.93
C SER A 144 -4.96 -7.97 -0.81
N SER A 145 -5.46 -8.70 -1.82
CA SER A 145 -5.50 -10.16 -1.81
C SER A 145 -4.11 -10.79 -1.81
N MET A 146 -3.08 -10.03 -2.22
CA MET A 146 -1.68 -10.46 -2.20
C MET A 146 -1.10 -10.50 -0.78
N TYR A 147 -1.72 -9.81 0.18
CA TYR A 147 -1.15 -9.55 1.49
C TYR A 147 -1.96 -10.25 2.57
N ARG A 148 -1.47 -11.38 3.06
CA ARG A 148 -2.11 -12.10 4.16
C ARG A 148 -1.85 -11.39 5.49
N GLY A 149 -2.89 -10.84 6.11
CA GLY A 149 -2.76 -10.19 7.42
C GLY A 149 -2.22 -11.10 8.53
N THR A 150 -2.36 -12.42 8.38
CA THR A 150 -1.81 -13.43 9.29
C THR A 150 -0.28 -13.41 9.37
N ASP A 151 0.41 -12.96 8.33
CA ASP A 151 1.88 -12.87 8.32
C ASP A 151 2.38 -11.84 9.34
N ILE A 152 1.82 -10.62 9.27
CA ILE A 152 2.11 -9.55 10.24
C ILE A 152 1.68 -9.96 11.66
N ILE A 153 0.56 -10.68 11.80
CA ILE A 153 0.13 -11.19 13.11
C ILE A 153 1.18 -12.14 13.69
N ALA A 154 1.70 -13.07 12.89
CA ALA A 154 2.75 -13.99 13.33
C ALA A 154 4.01 -13.25 13.76
N GLN A 155 4.48 -12.29 12.95
CA GLN A 155 5.66 -11.47 13.23
C GLN A 155 5.50 -10.57 14.46
N SER A 156 4.28 -10.12 14.75
CA SER A 156 3.97 -9.35 15.95
C SER A 156 3.85 -10.19 17.23
N ASN A 157 4.15 -11.49 17.17
CA ASN A 157 3.83 -12.46 18.22
C ASN A 157 2.37 -12.36 18.67
N ARG A 158 1.45 -12.27 17.69
CA ARG A 158 0.01 -12.12 17.93
C ARG A 158 -0.38 -10.87 18.72
N GLY A 159 0.38 -9.79 18.55
CA GLY A 159 0.20 -8.52 19.27
C GLY A 159 -0.65 -7.47 18.55
N VAL A 160 -1.15 -7.73 17.34
CA VAL A 160 -1.89 -6.75 16.52
C VAL A 160 -3.10 -7.34 15.82
N VAL A 161 -4.08 -6.48 15.50
CA VAL A 161 -5.11 -6.73 14.47
C VAL A 161 -4.63 -6.14 13.15
N VAL A 162 -4.87 -6.82 12.03
CA VAL A 162 -4.44 -6.37 10.70
C VAL A 162 -5.64 -6.20 9.80
N VAL A 163 -5.71 -5.05 9.13
CA VAL A 163 -6.70 -4.73 8.12
C VAL A 163 -5.98 -4.51 6.79
N THR A 164 -6.36 -5.21 5.74
CA THR A 164 -5.86 -4.96 4.37
C THR A 164 -7.00 -4.39 3.53
N ILE A 165 -6.76 -3.31 2.79
CA ILE A 165 -7.83 -2.56 2.08
C ILE A 165 -7.64 -2.59 0.57
N GLN A 166 -8.73 -2.74 -0.17
CA GLN A 166 -8.81 -2.36 -1.59
C GLN A 166 -9.14 -0.86 -1.72
N TYR A 167 -8.67 -0.24 -2.80
CA TYR A 167 -9.08 1.11 -3.21
C TYR A 167 -9.06 1.23 -4.74
N ARG A 168 -9.84 2.16 -5.32
CA ARG A 168 -9.88 2.33 -6.77
C ARG A 168 -8.54 2.83 -7.32
N LEU A 169 -8.21 2.38 -8.52
CA LEU A 169 -6.94 2.62 -9.23
C LEU A 169 -7.19 3.24 -10.61
N GLY A 170 -6.14 3.69 -11.28
CA GLY A 170 -6.17 4.21 -12.65
C GLY A 170 -7.22 5.31 -12.85
N VAL A 171 -7.91 5.30 -13.99
CA VAL A 171 -8.99 6.26 -14.27
C VAL A 171 -10.18 6.13 -13.30
N PHE A 172 -10.40 4.96 -12.70
CA PHE A 172 -11.51 4.76 -11.77
C PHE A 172 -11.26 5.46 -10.41
N GLY A 173 -10.00 5.54 -9.99
CA GLY A 173 -9.59 6.14 -8.70
C GLY A 173 -8.99 7.54 -8.81
N PHE A 174 -8.34 7.86 -9.92
CA PHE A 174 -7.46 9.03 -10.04
C PHE A 174 -7.71 9.86 -11.32
N LEU A 175 -8.84 9.68 -11.99
CA LEU A 175 -9.26 10.62 -13.03
C LEU A 175 -9.41 12.02 -12.41
N ALA A 176 -8.73 12.99 -13.00
CA ALA A 176 -8.70 14.37 -12.56
C ALA A 176 -9.19 15.31 -13.67
N GLY A 177 -9.33 16.61 -13.35
CA GLY A 177 -9.82 17.64 -14.27
C GLY A 177 -10.97 18.45 -13.70
N ALA A 178 -11.21 19.63 -14.27
CA ALA A 178 -12.24 20.57 -13.87
C ALA A 178 -13.64 19.95 -13.90
N LYS A 179 -13.92 19.11 -14.92
CA LYS A 179 -15.20 18.41 -15.04
C LYS A 179 -15.41 17.38 -13.92
N VAL A 180 -14.35 16.69 -13.50
CA VAL A 180 -14.40 15.79 -12.33
C VAL A 180 -14.64 16.58 -11.04
N LYS A 181 -13.99 17.75 -10.87
CA LYS A 181 -14.24 18.61 -9.70
C LYS A 181 -15.69 19.12 -9.65
N GLU A 182 -16.26 19.51 -10.78
CA GLU A 182 -17.60 20.09 -10.89
C GLU A 182 -18.71 19.10 -10.51
N ASN A 183 -18.64 17.86 -11.00
CA ASN A 183 -19.72 16.89 -10.83
C ASN A 183 -19.23 15.48 -10.49
N GLY A 184 -18.12 15.37 -9.77
CA GLY A 184 -17.49 14.11 -9.36
C GLY A 184 -16.71 14.26 -8.07
N SER A 185 -15.63 13.50 -7.92
CA SER A 185 -14.69 13.64 -6.82
C SER A 185 -13.30 13.30 -7.33
N LEU A 186 -12.39 14.26 -7.17
CA LEU A 186 -10.97 14.05 -7.40
C LEU A 186 -10.41 13.09 -6.35
N ASN A 187 -9.29 12.44 -6.67
CA ASN A 187 -8.59 11.56 -5.74
C ASN A 187 -9.50 10.49 -5.13
N ALA A 188 -10.46 9.96 -5.90
CA ALA A 188 -11.45 8.99 -5.43
C ALA A 188 -10.81 7.77 -4.76
N GLY A 189 -9.66 7.30 -5.24
CA GLY A 189 -8.87 6.24 -4.60
C GLY A 189 -8.30 6.61 -3.23
N LEU A 190 -7.91 7.87 -2.99
CA LEU A 190 -7.53 8.35 -1.65
C LEU A 190 -8.73 8.49 -0.72
N LEU A 191 -9.88 8.91 -1.28
CA LEU A 191 -11.13 9.00 -0.53
C LEU A 191 -11.66 7.62 -0.14
N ASP A 192 -11.44 6.59 -0.96
CA ASP A 192 -11.68 5.19 -0.61
C ASP A 192 -10.88 4.77 0.62
N GLN A 193 -9.59 5.13 0.66
CA GLN A 193 -8.71 4.85 1.80
C GLN A 193 -9.14 5.60 3.07
N ASP A 194 -9.47 6.90 2.97
CA ASP A 194 -10.02 7.66 4.12
C ASP A 194 -11.33 7.05 4.64
N PHE A 195 -12.20 6.60 3.72
CA PHE A 195 -13.47 5.96 4.07
C PHE A 195 -13.25 4.59 4.74
N ALA A 196 -12.28 3.80 4.27
CA ALA A 196 -11.87 2.57 4.93
C ALA A 196 -11.28 2.83 6.33
N LEU A 197 -10.47 3.87 6.51
CA LEU A 197 -9.95 4.27 7.82
C LEU A 197 -11.06 4.70 8.79
N ARG A 198 -12.08 5.41 8.30
CA ARG A 198 -13.29 5.73 9.08
C ARG A 198 -14.08 4.48 9.45
N TRP A 199 -14.19 3.51 8.53
CA TRP A 199 -14.79 2.21 8.82
C TRP A 199 -14.01 1.49 9.93
N VAL A 200 -12.67 1.48 9.87
CA VAL A 200 -11.82 0.88 10.91
C VAL A 200 -12.09 1.57 12.25
N HIS A 201 -12.07 2.91 12.29
CA HIS A 201 -12.37 3.67 13.50
C HIS A 201 -13.75 3.33 14.09
N GLN A 202 -14.76 3.08 13.24
CA GLN A 202 -16.12 2.78 13.68
C GLN A 202 -16.32 1.32 14.13
N HIS A 203 -15.61 0.37 13.52
CA HIS A 203 -15.97 -1.04 13.61
C HIS A 203 -14.90 -1.98 14.18
N ILE A 204 -13.63 -1.57 14.24
CA ILE A 204 -12.53 -2.49 14.54
C ILE A 204 -12.57 -3.08 15.96
N GLU A 205 -13.24 -2.43 16.90
CA GLU A 205 -13.43 -2.94 18.27
C GLU A 205 -14.22 -4.25 18.31
N ASN A 206 -15.10 -4.48 17.33
CA ASN A 206 -15.82 -5.75 17.19
C ASN A 206 -14.86 -6.92 16.89
N PHE A 207 -13.71 -6.63 16.28
CA PHE A 207 -12.66 -7.58 15.94
C PHE A 207 -11.54 -7.62 17.00
N GLY A 208 -11.73 -6.94 18.14
CA GLY A 208 -10.75 -6.87 19.22
C GLY A 208 -9.67 -5.82 19.06
N GLY A 209 -9.72 -4.99 18.01
CA GLY A 209 -8.80 -3.87 17.84
C GLY A 209 -9.13 -2.69 18.76
N ASP A 210 -8.17 -1.80 18.93
CA ASP A 210 -8.31 -0.51 19.62
C ASP A 210 -8.22 0.62 18.57
N ALA A 211 -9.35 1.28 18.31
CA ALA A 211 -9.47 2.35 17.30
C ALA A 211 -8.55 3.56 17.61
N SER A 212 -8.12 3.74 18.86
CA SER A 212 -7.17 4.81 19.24
C SER A 212 -5.71 4.45 18.95
N LYS A 213 -5.43 3.18 18.63
CA LYS A 213 -4.08 2.63 18.39
C LYS A 213 -3.84 2.19 16.95
N VAL A 214 -4.50 2.84 16.00
CA VAL A 214 -4.33 2.58 14.55
C VAL A 214 -2.99 3.12 14.04
N THR A 215 -2.25 2.27 13.34
CA THR A 215 -1.05 2.61 12.55
C THR A 215 -1.35 2.29 11.09
N ILE A 216 -1.18 3.27 10.20
CA ILE A 216 -1.27 3.03 8.75
C ILE A 216 0.10 2.66 8.22
N TRP A 217 0.17 1.67 7.33
CA TRP A 217 1.40 1.21 6.72
C TRP A 217 1.15 0.95 5.24
N GLY A 218 2.01 1.45 4.38
CA GLY A 218 1.98 1.08 2.97
C GLY A 218 3.37 1.00 2.37
N GLU A 219 3.42 0.40 1.19
CA GLU A 219 4.61 0.26 0.36
C GLU A 219 4.39 0.92 -1.01
N SER A 220 5.43 1.51 -1.60
CA SER A 220 5.36 2.17 -2.91
C SER A 220 4.22 3.20 -2.98
N ALA A 221 3.30 3.10 -3.94
CA ALA A 221 2.09 3.92 -4.00
C ALA A 221 1.22 3.84 -2.74
N GLY A 222 1.23 2.73 -2.01
CA GLY A 222 0.64 2.62 -0.68
C GLY A 222 1.36 3.48 0.36
N ALA A 223 2.69 3.57 0.31
CA ALA A 223 3.48 4.50 1.13
C ALA A 223 3.25 5.97 0.71
N GLY A 224 3.07 6.21 -0.58
CA GLY A 224 2.61 7.49 -1.12
C GLY A 224 1.22 7.86 -0.59
N SER A 225 0.29 6.91 -0.58
CA SER A 225 -1.03 7.03 0.03
C SER A 225 -0.95 7.34 1.53
N VAL A 226 -0.07 6.68 2.29
CA VAL A 226 0.21 7.02 3.69
C VAL A 226 0.65 8.47 3.80
N LEU A 227 1.55 8.95 2.94
CA LEU A 227 1.95 10.36 2.88
C LEU A 227 0.76 11.28 2.57
N GLN A 228 -0.15 10.91 1.67
CA GLN A 228 -1.35 11.70 1.39
C GLN A 228 -2.27 11.77 2.62
N GLN A 229 -2.48 10.66 3.33
CA GLN A 229 -3.27 10.63 4.57
C GLN A 229 -2.61 11.45 5.70
N ILE A 230 -1.28 11.50 5.74
CA ILE A 230 -0.51 12.36 6.65
C ILE A 230 -0.83 13.84 6.38
N VAL A 231 -0.82 14.29 5.12
CA VAL A 231 -1.04 15.72 4.81
C VAL A 231 -2.51 16.09 4.59
N ALA A 232 -3.40 15.11 4.56
CA ALA A 232 -4.83 15.30 4.33
C ALA A 232 -5.43 16.34 5.27
N ASN A 233 -6.30 17.20 4.73
CA ASN A 233 -6.98 18.26 5.48
C ASN A 233 -5.99 19.19 6.24
N ASP A 234 -4.84 19.51 5.65
CA ASP A 234 -3.75 20.28 6.29
C ASP A 234 -3.20 19.60 7.58
N GLY A 235 -3.21 18.27 7.64
CA GLY A 235 -2.80 17.54 8.83
C GLY A 235 -3.78 17.69 10.01
N LYS A 236 -5.06 17.92 9.71
CA LYS A 236 -6.14 18.13 10.69
C LYS A 236 -7.38 17.30 10.36
N THR A 237 -7.17 16.02 10.03
CA THR A 237 -8.27 15.10 9.80
C THR A 237 -9.00 14.83 11.12
N GLU A 238 -10.33 15.08 11.13
CA GLU A 238 -11.18 14.87 12.30
C GLU A 238 -12.28 13.82 12.01
N PRO A 239 -12.52 12.84 12.91
CA PRO A 239 -11.67 12.53 14.07
C PRO A 239 -10.28 12.04 13.64
N GLN A 240 -9.31 12.02 14.57
CA GLN A 240 -8.01 11.39 14.31
C GLN A 240 -8.19 9.91 13.93
N LEU A 241 -7.83 9.55 12.70
CA LEU A 241 -8.02 8.18 12.18
C LEU A 241 -6.85 7.23 12.48
N PHE A 242 -5.65 7.78 12.73
CA PHE A 242 -4.46 7.00 13.05
C PHE A 242 -3.50 7.78 13.96
N ARG A 243 -2.78 7.04 14.81
CA ARG A 243 -1.77 7.61 15.72
C ARG A 243 -0.36 7.57 15.16
N ALA A 244 -0.07 6.69 14.20
CA ALA A 244 1.27 6.52 13.63
C ALA A 244 1.21 6.08 12.17
N ALA A 245 2.32 6.28 11.47
CA ALA A 245 2.47 5.94 10.07
C ALA A 245 3.78 5.18 9.84
N ILE A 246 3.73 4.22 8.92
CA ILE A 246 4.89 3.51 8.40
C ILE A 246 4.91 3.64 6.88
N THR A 247 6.05 3.98 6.30
CA THR A 247 6.22 4.12 4.85
C THR A 247 7.39 3.25 4.39
N SER A 248 7.12 2.23 3.58
CA SER A 248 8.12 1.45 2.87
C SER A 248 8.27 2.01 1.45
N SER A 249 9.40 2.64 1.15
CA SER A 249 9.67 3.29 -0.15
C SER A 249 8.61 4.35 -0.51
N THR A 250 8.59 5.46 0.24
CA THR A 250 7.63 6.58 0.07
C THR A 250 7.52 7.06 -1.38
N PHE A 251 6.41 6.78 -2.06
CA PHE A 251 6.21 7.20 -3.45
C PHE A 251 5.58 8.60 -3.57
N LEU A 252 6.30 9.54 -4.16
CA LEU A 252 5.80 10.89 -4.45
C LEU A 252 6.18 11.33 -5.87
N PRO A 253 5.41 10.95 -6.90
CA PRO A 253 5.60 11.46 -8.25
C PRO A 253 5.16 12.93 -8.36
N SER A 254 5.32 13.52 -9.54
CA SER A 254 4.80 14.84 -9.85
C SER A 254 3.30 14.93 -9.54
N GLN A 255 2.95 15.79 -8.57
CA GLN A 255 1.57 16.01 -8.13
C GLN A 255 1.12 17.41 -8.52
N TYR A 256 0.34 17.48 -9.60
CA TYR A 256 -0.17 18.71 -10.19
C TYR A 256 -1.46 19.19 -9.53
N ASP A 257 -1.81 20.46 -9.72
CA ASP A 257 -3.18 20.92 -9.42
C ASP A 257 -4.15 20.24 -10.38
N TYR A 258 -5.34 19.88 -9.89
CA TYR A 258 -6.30 19.06 -10.62
C TYR A 258 -6.74 19.60 -11.99
N ASN A 259 -6.61 20.91 -12.21
CA ASN A 259 -7.00 21.63 -13.41
C ASN A 259 -5.80 22.20 -14.19
N CYS A 260 -4.59 21.73 -13.89
CA CYS A 260 -3.41 22.07 -14.68
C CYS A 260 -3.40 21.33 -16.01
N ARG A 261 -2.48 21.77 -16.90
CA ARG A 261 -2.31 21.24 -18.25
C ARG A 261 -2.32 19.70 -18.31
N ILE A 262 -1.54 19.03 -17.46
CA ILE A 262 -1.35 17.57 -17.54
C ILE A 262 -2.63 16.80 -17.17
N PRO A 263 -3.26 17.01 -15.99
CA PRO A 263 -4.56 16.38 -15.69
C PRO A 263 -5.66 16.66 -16.72
N GLU A 264 -5.75 17.88 -17.25
CA GLU A 264 -6.75 18.22 -18.28
C GLU A 264 -6.50 17.51 -19.63
N LEU A 265 -5.23 17.32 -20.01
CA LEU A 265 -4.87 16.54 -21.20
C LEU A 265 -5.25 15.07 -21.03
N ILE A 266 -4.96 14.49 -19.85
CA ILE A 266 -5.34 13.10 -19.55
C ILE A 266 -6.86 12.94 -19.56
N TYR A 267 -7.60 13.87 -18.97
CA TYR A 267 -9.06 13.87 -19.02
C TYR A 267 -9.59 13.93 -20.46
N SER A 268 -9.03 14.82 -21.28
CA SER A 268 -9.43 14.99 -22.68
C SER A 268 -9.15 13.74 -23.50
N GLU A 269 -7.99 13.10 -23.29
CA GLU A 269 -7.64 11.84 -23.93
C GLU A 269 -8.59 10.71 -23.53
N PHE A 270 -8.93 10.62 -22.24
CA PHE A 270 -9.90 9.63 -21.76
C PHE A 270 -11.28 9.82 -22.39
N VAL A 271 -11.77 11.07 -22.48
CA VAL A 271 -13.03 11.40 -23.15
C VAL A 271 -12.99 11.04 -24.64
N ALA A 272 -11.85 11.24 -25.31
CA ALA A 272 -11.67 10.90 -26.72
C ALA A 272 -11.70 9.38 -26.97
N GLN A 273 -11.00 8.60 -26.14
CA GLN A 273 -10.94 7.14 -26.29
C GLN A 273 -12.23 6.42 -25.90
N THR A 274 -13.14 7.09 -25.20
CA THR A 274 -14.41 6.51 -24.70
C THR A 274 -15.64 6.96 -25.50
N ASN A 275 -15.43 7.62 -26.65
CA ASN A 275 -16.49 8.18 -27.50
C ASN A 275 -17.39 9.23 -26.80
N CYS A 276 -16.87 9.90 -25.78
CA CYS A 276 -17.61 10.92 -25.02
C CYS A 276 -17.36 12.37 -25.48
N SER A 277 -16.52 12.60 -26.50
CA SER A 277 -16.16 13.94 -26.99
C SER A 277 -17.33 14.78 -27.50
N GLY A 278 -18.38 14.14 -28.02
CA GLY A 278 -19.58 14.83 -28.53
C GLY A 278 -20.64 15.13 -27.47
N ALA A 279 -20.47 14.65 -26.24
CA ALA A 279 -21.45 14.81 -25.18
C ALA A 279 -21.41 16.22 -24.58
N ALA A 280 -22.59 16.79 -24.29
CA ALA A 280 -22.70 18.08 -23.60
C ALA A 280 -22.12 18.02 -22.17
N ASP A 281 -22.26 16.87 -21.50
CA ASP A 281 -21.61 16.55 -20.23
C ASP A 281 -20.78 15.26 -20.43
N SER A 282 -19.48 15.45 -20.66
CA SER A 282 -18.56 14.33 -20.89
C SER A 282 -18.43 13.41 -19.67
N LEU A 283 -18.52 13.93 -18.44
CA LEU A 283 -18.44 13.10 -17.24
C LEU A 283 -19.72 12.24 -17.07
N ALA A 284 -20.89 12.79 -17.38
CA ALA A 284 -22.12 12.02 -17.41
C ALA A 284 -22.08 10.93 -18.48
N CYS A 285 -21.52 11.22 -19.66
CA CYS A 285 -21.27 10.20 -20.69
C CYS A 285 -20.34 9.08 -20.19
N LEU A 286 -19.21 9.44 -19.57
CA LEU A 286 -18.26 8.46 -19.01
C LEU A 286 -18.91 7.54 -17.96
N ARG A 287 -19.87 8.04 -17.17
CA ARG A 287 -20.62 7.20 -16.21
C ARG A 287 -21.52 6.16 -16.88
N GLN A 288 -21.98 6.42 -18.10
CA GLN A 288 -22.85 5.53 -18.86
C GLN A 288 -22.08 4.61 -19.81
N ALA A 289 -20.80 4.90 -20.06
CA ALA A 289 -19.96 4.09 -20.94
C ALA A 289 -19.83 2.65 -20.42
N ASP A 290 -19.61 1.72 -21.35
CA ASP A 290 -19.32 0.33 -21.00
C ASP A 290 -17.98 0.24 -20.25
N VAL A 291 -17.90 -0.61 -19.22
CA VAL A 291 -16.72 -0.72 -18.38
C VAL A 291 -15.49 -1.21 -19.15
N ASP A 292 -15.67 -2.07 -20.15
CA ASP A 292 -14.55 -2.60 -20.95
C ASP A 292 -13.97 -1.50 -21.85
N VAL A 293 -14.80 -0.55 -22.29
CA VAL A 293 -14.33 0.65 -23.02
C VAL A 293 -13.53 1.56 -22.09
N LEU A 294 -14.01 1.77 -20.86
CA LEU A 294 -13.27 2.56 -19.86
C LEU A 294 -11.93 1.91 -19.53
N GLU A 295 -11.90 0.59 -19.35
CA GLU A 295 -10.68 -0.14 -18.99
C GLU A 295 -9.67 -0.22 -20.14
N THR A 296 -10.15 -0.33 -21.39
CA THR A 296 -9.29 -0.23 -22.56
C THR A 296 -8.61 1.13 -22.60
N ALA A 297 -9.37 2.21 -22.40
CA ALA A 297 -8.81 3.56 -22.35
C ALA A 297 -7.86 3.77 -21.16
N ASN A 298 -8.20 3.20 -19.98
CA ASN A 298 -7.34 3.19 -18.80
C ASN A 298 -5.97 2.57 -19.11
N THR A 299 -5.96 1.41 -19.77
CA THR A 299 -4.73 0.71 -20.14
C THR A 299 -3.90 1.50 -21.15
N ASN A 300 -4.55 2.05 -22.18
CA ASN A 300 -3.88 2.82 -23.23
C ASN A 300 -3.18 4.07 -22.68
N ILE A 301 -3.87 4.85 -21.84
CA ILE A 301 -3.34 6.07 -21.25
C ILE A 301 -2.11 5.77 -20.37
N ASN A 302 -2.19 4.75 -19.52
CA ASN A 302 -1.06 4.38 -18.66
C ASN A 302 0.10 3.79 -19.47
N SER A 303 -0.18 3.01 -20.52
CA SER A 303 0.85 2.45 -21.40
C SER A 303 1.63 3.50 -22.20
N ALA A 304 1.01 4.66 -22.45
CA ALA A 304 1.61 5.78 -23.17
C ALA A 304 2.45 6.72 -22.28
N ALA A 305 2.45 6.53 -20.96
CA ALA A 305 3.26 7.31 -20.04
C ALA A 305 4.76 7.09 -20.27
N PHE A 306 5.59 8.05 -19.86
CA PHE A 306 7.04 7.91 -19.90
C PHE A 306 7.46 6.69 -19.06
N TYR A 307 8.45 5.93 -19.54
CA TYR A 307 8.85 4.67 -18.89
C TYR A 307 9.13 4.85 -17.40
N GLY A 308 8.61 3.94 -16.58
CA GLY A 308 8.77 3.98 -15.13
C GLY A 308 7.94 5.04 -14.41
N THR A 309 7.10 5.80 -15.14
CA THR A 309 6.16 6.77 -14.56
C THR A 309 4.71 6.28 -14.68
N PHE A 310 3.82 6.97 -13.98
CA PHE A 310 2.41 6.64 -13.90
C PHE A 310 1.59 7.88 -14.27
N ALA A 311 0.65 7.74 -15.21
CA ALA A 311 -0.13 8.87 -15.70
C ALA A 311 -1.23 9.27 -14.69
N LEU A 312 -1.82 8.30 -14.01
CA LEU A 312 -2.93 8.50 -13.09
C LEU A 312 -2.43 8.41 -11.65
N VAL A 313 -2.15 9.57 -11.06
CA VAL A 313 -1.62 9.74 -9.70
C VAL A 313 -2.44 10.79 -8.94
N PRO A 314 -2.31 10.92 -7.61
CA PRO A 314 -2.97 11.97 -6.85
C PRO A 314 -2.71 13.38 -7.41
N VAL A 315 -3.72 14.25 -7.30
CA VAL A 315 -3.64 15.68 -7.63
C VAL A 315 -3.84 16.55 -6.40
N VAL A 316 -3.43 17.82 -6.45
CA VAL A 316 -3.85 18.83 -5.48
C VAL A 316 -5.28 19.25 -5.82
N ASP A 317 -6.23 18.93 -4.94
CA ASP A 317 -7.68 19.11 -5.17
C ASP A 317 -8.29 20.33 -4.43
N GLY A 318 -7.50 20.97 -3.56
CA GLY A 318 -7.90 22.14 -2.77
C GLY A 318 -8.78 21.82 -1.55
N GLU A 319 -9.14 20.56 -1.31
CA GLU A 319 -10.04 20.12 -0.24
C GLU A 319 -9.38 19.07 0.66
N PHE A 320 -9.20 17.85 0.13
CA PHE A 320 -8.55 16.75 0.82
C PHE A 320 -7.04 16.93 0.78
N ILE A 321 -6.47 17.15 -0.42
CA ILE A 321 -5.08 17.58 -0.62
C ILE A 321 -5.08 19.06 -1.02
N ARG A 322 -4.88 19.92 -0.03
CA ARG A 322 -5.06 21.38 -0.17
C ARG A 322 -3.92 22.10 -0.89
N GLN A 323 -2.73 21.52 -0.87
CA GLN A 323 -1.53 22.03 -1.52
C GLN A 323 -0.56 20.88 -1.76
N ARG A 324 0.53 21.14 -2.49
CA ARG A 324 1.58 20.14 -2.75
C ARG A 324 2.09 19.53 -1.43
N PRO A 325 2.22 18.20 -1.31
CA PRO A 325 2.64 17.58 -0.06
C PRO A 325 3.98 18.07 0.46
N THR A 326 4.95 18.37 -0.41
CA THR A 326 6.25 18.94 -0.01
C THR A 326 6.11 20.28 0.73
N LEU A 327 5.11 21.10 0.38
CA LEU A 327 4.80 22.34 1.11
C LEU A 327 4.09 22.07 2.42
N SER A 328 3.15 21.12 2.46
CA SER A 328 2.49 20.72 3.73
C SER A 328 3.49 20.17 4.74
N LEU A 329 4.40 19.31 4.30
CA LEU A 329 5.43 18.71 5.13
C LEU A 329 6.41 19.75 5.66
N SER A 330 6.86 20.70 4.83
CA SER A 330 7.76 21.78 5.28
C SER A 330 7.09 22.74 6.28
N GLN A 331 5.76 22.85 6.24
CA GLN A 331 4.97 23.61 7.21
C GLN A 331 4.62 22.81 8.47
N GLY A 332 5.00 21.54 8.57
CA GLY A 332 4.66 20.66 9.69
C GLY A 332 3.16 20.30 9.76
N LYS A 333 2.43 20.42 8.65
CA LYS A 333 1.01 20.05 8.55
C LYS A 333 0.88 18.54 8.39
N VAL A 334 0.88 17.82 9.52
CA VAL A 334 0.88 16.35 9.56
C VAL A 334 -0.17 15.80 10.52
N ASN A 335 -0.92 14.81 10.06
CA ASN A 335 -1.67 13.87 10.88
C ASN A 335 -0.72 12.81 11.45
N GLY A 336 -1.05 12.28 12.63
CA GLY A 336 -0.27 11.21 13.28
C GLY A 336 0.87 11.73 14.16
N LYS A 337 1.21 10.94 15.17
CA LYS A 337 2.17 11.30 16.22
C LYS A 337 3.59 10.87 15.86
N MET A 338 3.75 9.73 15.20
CA MET A 338 5.05 9.06 15.01
C MET A 338 5.17 8.49 13.61
N LEU A 339 6.40 8.47 13.09
CA LEU A 339 6.73 7.96 11.76
C LEU A 339 7.87 6.94 11.84
N LEU A 340 7.75 5.85 11.09
CA LEU A 340 8.87 4.98 10.75
C LEU A 340 8.92 4.85 9.22
N SER A 341 10.05 5.21 8.61
CA SER A 341 10.20 5.12 7.16
C SER A 341 11.38 4.23 6.80
N VAL A 342 11.23 3.41 5.77
CA VAL A 342 12.28 2.57 5.21
C VAL A 342 12.36 2.79 3.70
N THR A 343 13.56 2.63 3.14
CA THR A 343 13.81 2.61 1.69
C THR A 343 14.64 1.38 1.35
N ASN A 344 14.55 0.92 0.12
CA ASN A 344 15.50 -0.03 -0.44
C ASN A 344 16.72 0.75 -0.97
N SER A 345 17.94 0.19 -0.91
CA SER A 345 19.14 0.92 -1.36
C SER A 345 19.13 1.21 -2.88
N ASN A 346 18.38 0.45 -3.69
CA ASN A 346 18.27 0.64 -5.14
C ASN A 346 16.80 0.79 -5.58
N GLU A 347 16.17 1.92 -5.26
CA GLU A 347 14.77 2.21 -5.65
C GLU A 347 14.58 2.39 -7.17
N GLY A 348 15.55 3.01 -7.84
CA GLY A 348 15.39 3.49 -9.22
C GLY A 348 15.42 2.46 -10.36
N PRO A 349 16.23 1.38 -10.34
CA PRO A 349 16.47 0.56 -11.53
C PRO A 349 15.22 -0.05 -12.20
N GLY A 350 14.18 -0.38 -11.42
CA GLY A 350 12.92 -0.90 -11.97
C GLY A 350 12.08 0.11 -12.76
N PHE A 351 12.45 1.40 -12.70
CA PHE A 351 11.71 2.53 -13.29
C PHE A 351 12.54 3.28 -14.34
N VAL A 352 13.67 2.70 -14.75
CA VAL A 352 14.52 3.25 -15.81
C VAL A 352 14.72 2.17 -16.85
N ASP A 353 14.48 2.52 -18.11
CA ASP A 353 14.81 1.62 -19.22
C ASP A 353 16.33 1.48 -19.27
N GLN A 354 16.82 0.31 -18.85
CA GLN A 354 18.26 0.08 -18.68
C GLN A 354 19.01 0.07 -20.02
N GLU A 355 18.35 -0.32 -21.11
CA GLU A 355 18.95 -0.33 -22.45
C GLU A 355 19.06 1.09 -22.99
N ALA A 356 17.96 1.87 -22.91
CA ALA A 356 17.97 3.27 -23.33
C ALA A 356 18.93 4.11 -22.46
N ALA A 357 18.97 3.86 -21.15
CA ALA A 357 19.76 4.62 -20.19
C ALA A 357 21.27 4.55 -20.47
N ALA A 358 21.78 3.45 -21.01
CA ALA A 358 23.21 3.26 -21.27
C ALA A 358 23.81 4.31 -22.21
N SER A 359 22.99 4.94 -23.06
CA SER A 359 23.40 6.00 -23.99
C SER A 359 22.63 7.31 -23.81
N ALA A 360 21.81 7.42 -22.76
CA ALA A 360 20.93 8.55 -22.55
C ALA A 360 21.67 9.80 -22.10
N ASN A 361 21.15 10.96 -22.50
CA ASN A 361 21.56 12.25 -21.95
C ASN A 361 20.79 12.51 -20.65
N ALA A 362 21.50 12.65 -19.53
CA ALA A 362 20.88 12.86 -18.22
C ALA A 362 20.06 14.16 -18.12
N THR A 363 20.50 15.26 -18.75
CA THR A 363 19.71 16.51 -18.80
C THR A 363 18.40 16.28 -19.55
N GLN A 364 18.42 15.57 -20.68
CA GLN A 364 17.20 15.26 -21.44
C GLN A 364 16.28 14.34 -20.63
N TYR A 365 16.84 13.30 -20.00
CA TYR A 365 16.07 12.42 -19.12
C TYR A 365 15.35 13.18 -18.00
N VAL A 366 16.00 14.17 -17.38
CA VAL A 366 15.37 15.03 -16.37
C VAL A 366 14.21 15.84 -16.94
N LEU A 367 14.33 16.33 -18.19
CA LEU A 367 13.24 17.05 -18.86
C LEU A 367 12.07 16.12 -19.23
N ASP A 368 12.36 14.87 -19.61
CA ASP A 368 11.35 13.86 -19.91
C ASP A 368 10.59 13.44 -18.63
N LEU A 369 11.32 13.27 -17.51
CA LEU A 369 10.76 12.94 -16.21
C LEU A 369 9.98 14.11 -15.58
N PHE A 370 10.45 15.35 -15.78
CA PHE A 370 9.84 16.58 -15.24
C PHE A 370 9.61 17.63 -16.34
N PRO A 371 8.52 17.51 -17.12
CA PRO A 371 8.31 18.28 -18.36
C PRO A 371 8.09 19.78 -18.17
N ASP A 372 7.91 20.25 -16.93
CA ASP A 372 7.78 21.68 -16.61
C ASP A 372 9.12 22.31 -16.17
N LEU A 373 10.20 21.54 -16.06
CA LEU A 373 11.54 22.07 -15.82
C LEU A 373 12.12 22.71 -17.10
N LYS A 374 12.91 23.76 -16.91
CA LYS A 374 13.70 24.38 -17.99
C LYS A 374 15.08 23.71 -18.08
N ALA A 375 15.71 23.77 -19.24
CA ALA A 375 17.05 23.19 -19.48
C ALA A 375 18.08 23.59 -18.39
N ALA A 376 18.16 24.87 -18.02
CA ALA A 376 19.07 25.33 -16.97
C ALA A 376 18.77 24.77 -15.56
N GLN A 377 17.53 24.33 -15.30
CA GLN A 377 17.17 23.63 -14.07
C GLN A 377 17.54 22.14 -14.17
N ALA A 378 17.29 21.51 -15.32
CA ALA A 378 17.68 20.13 -15.58
C ALA A 378 19.21 19.94 -15.50
N ASP A 379 19.99 20.89 -16.01
CA ASP A 379 21.46 20.89 -15.89
C ASP A 379 21.93 20.97 -14.43
N LYS A 380 21.21 21.71 -13.58
CA LYS A 380 21.49 21.75 -12.13
C LYS A 380 21.19 20.42 -11.47
N VAL A 381 20.11 19.75 -11.86
CA VAL A 381 19.80 18.39 -11.38
C VAL A 381 20.92 17.45 -11.82
N TYR A 382 21.25 17.37 -13.10
CA TYR A 382 22.33 16.54 -13.61
C TYR A 382 23.67 16.79 -12.88
N ALA A 383 24.01 18.04 -12.59
CA ALA A 383 25.25 18.38 -11.87
C ALA A 383 25.36 17.73 -10.48
N LEU A 384 24.24 17.38 -9.84
CA LEU A 384 24.21 16.65 -8.56
C LEU A 384 24.55 15.16 -8.70
N TYR A 385 24.31 14.57 -9.87
CA TYR A 385 24.45 13.12 -10.10
C TYR A 385 25.63 12.74 -10.99
N LYS A 386 26.25 13.70 -11.70
CA LYS A 386 27.38 13.44 -12.63
C LYS A 386 28.56 12.67 -12.03
N ALA A 387 28.74 12.74 -10.70
CA ALA A 387 29.82 12.04 -10.00
C ALA A 387 29.58 10.53 -9.84
N LEU A 388 28.37 10.03 -10.15
CA LEU A 388 27.98 8.63 -10.03
C LEU A 388 28.46 7.75 -11.21
N GLY A 389 29.26 8.30 -12.12
CA GLY A 389 29.87 7.53 -13.21
C GLY A 389 28.94 7.34 -14.40
N GLU A 390 28.64 6.08 -14.74
CA GLU A 390 27.91 5.71 -15.96
C GLU A 390 26.49 6.32 -16.02
N PRO A 391 25.98 6.67 -17.23
CA PRO A 391 24.64 7.23 -17.40
C PRO A 391 23.53 6.44 -16.70
N THR A 392 23.55 5.10 -16.78
CA THR A 392 22.57 4.24 -16.11
C THR A 392 22.55 4.45 -14.60
N SER A 393 23.72 4.55 -13.95
CA SER A 393 23.81 4.81 -12.51
C SER A 393 23.25 6.20 -12.15
N GLN A 394 23.52 7.19 -12.99
CA GLN A 394 23.00 8.55 -12.81
C GLN A 394 21.47 8.59 -12.92
N LEU A 395 20.90 7.96 -13.96
CA LEU A 395 19.46 7.93 -14.21
C LEU A 395 18.72 7.14 -13.13
N ASN A 396 19.24 5.97 -12.74
CA ASN A 396 18.70 5.18 -11.63
C ASN A 396 18.67 5.99 -10.33
N ALA A 397 19.75 6.73 -10.04
CA ALA A 397 19.80 7.60 -8.86
C ALA A 397 18.84 8.78 -8.96
N ILE A 398 18.73 9.45 -10.12
CA ILE A 398 17.77 10.55 -10.33
C ILE A 398 16.33 10.06 -10.08
N MET A 399 15.96 8.92 -10.67
CA MET A 399 14.63 8.33 -10.51
C MET A 399 14.37 7.90 -9.05
N GLY A 400 15.28 7.13 -8.47
CA GLY A 400 15.19 6.65 -7.09
C GLY A 400 15.11 7.81 -6.08
N ASP A 401 15.99 8.78 -6.20
CA ASP A 401 16.07 9.90 -5.28
C ASP A 401 14.86 10.81 -5.38
N SER A 402 14.46 11.20 -6.59
CA SER A 402 13.39 12.18 -6.77
C SER A 402 11.99 11.65 -6.44
N ILE A 403 11.74 10.36 -6.65
CA ILE A 403 10.41 9.76 -6.53
C ILE A 403 10.22 8.96 -5.24
N PHE A 404 11.29 8.41 -4.64
CA PHE A 404 11.21 7.49 -3.49
C PHE A 404 12.03 7.93 -2.27
N VAL A 405 13.33 8.16 -2.47
CA VAL A 405 14.26 8.37 -1.35
C VAL A 405 14.12 9.77 -0.74
N CYS A 406 14.14 10.84 -1.54
CA CYS A 406 13.99 12.21 -1.03
C CYS A 406 12.61 12.49 -0.39
N PRO A 407 11.48 11.98 -0.93
CA PRO A 407 10.18 12.05 -0.26
C PRO A 407 10.19 11.49 1.17
N THR A 408 10.95 10.41 1.40
CA THR A 408 11.16 9.87 2.74
C THR A 408 11.82 10.90 3.67
N TYR A 409 12.85 11.61 3.21
CA TYR A 409 13.49 12.66 4.02
C TYR A 409 12.60 13.87 4.28
N TYR A 410 11.68 14.22 3.37
CA TYR A 410 10.68 15.27 3.64
C TYR A 410 9.77 14.88 4.81
N LEU A 411 9.31 13.63 4.85
CA LEU A 411 8.53 13.10 5.97
C LEU A 411 9.36 13.10 7.28
N LEU A 412 10.60 12.60 7.24
CA LEU A 412 11.46 12.54 8.43
C LEU A 412 11.67 13.93 9.07
N ARG A 413 11.83 14.98 8.24
CA ARG A 413 11.94 16.38 8.69
C ARG A 413 10.62 16.90 9.27
N ALA A 414 9.48 16.61 8.65
CA ALA A 414 8.17 17.01 9.17
C ALA A 414 7.85 16.35 10.53
N PHE A 415 8.42 15.17 10.78
CA PHE A 415 8.33 14.43 12.05
C PHE A 415 9.60 14.57 12.91
N ALA A 416 10.34 15.68 12.84
CA ALA A 416 11.56 15.88 13.63
C ALA A 416 11.37 15.53 15.12
N GLY A 417 12.29 14.72 15.67
CA GLY A 417 12.22 14.17 17.03
C GLY A 417 11.24 13.00 17.22
N ARG A 418 10.42 12.69 16.22
CA ARG A 418 9.33 11.70 16.26
C ARG A 418 9.38 10.68 15.11
N SER A 419 10.51 10.60 14.42
CA SER A 419 10.72 9.74 13.26
C SER A 419 11.91 8.78 13.40
N PHE A 420 11.81 7.63 12.74
CA PHE A 420 12.89 6.65 12.55
C PHE A 420 13.09 6.39 11.05
N LYS A 421 14.35 6.21 10.63
CA LYS A 421 14.70 5.86 9.25
C LYS A 421 15.45 4.53 9.23
N GLY A 422 15.10 3.66 8.30
CA GLY A 422 15.82 2.42 8.01
C GLY A 422 16.13 2.28 6.53
N GLU A 423 17.02 1.37 6.19
CA GLU A 423 17.38 1.02 4.82
C GLU A 423 17.53 -0.50 4.66
N MET A 424 16.81 -1.07 3.71
CA MET A 424 17.00 -2.44 3.23
C MET A 424 18.10 -2.45 2.18
N ALA A 425 19.20 -3.13 2.46
CA ALA A 425 20.40 -3.11 1.65
C ALA A 425 20.88 -4.49 1.19
N ILE A 426 20.05 -5.53 1.37
CA ILE A 426 20.35 -6.85 0.82
C ILE A 426 20.22 -6.80 -0.70
N LEU A 427 21.36 -6.87 -1.38
CA LEU A 427 21.43 -6.79 -2.83
C LEU A 427 20.54 -7.85 -3.52
N PRO A 428 19.84 -7.49 -4.62
CA PRO A 428 19.96 -6.22 -5.34
C PRO A 428 19.22 -5.03 -4.70
N ALA A 429 18.49 -5.23 -3.59
CA ALA A 429 17.77 -4.19 -2.85
C ALA A 429 16.90 -3.32 -3.77
N LEU A 430 16.15 -3.98 -4.66
CA LEU A 430 15.29 -3.28 -5.61
C LEU A 430 14.00 -2.80 -4.91
N HIS A 431 13.35 -1.81 -5.51
CA HIS A 431 12.04 -1.33 -5.05
C HIS A 431 11.04 -2.48 -4.83
N GLY A 432 10.41 -2.48 -3.66
CA GLY A 432 9.40 -3.47 -3.25
C GLY A 432 9.95 -4.83 -2.81
N GLN A 433 11.27 -5.04 -2.81
CA GLN A 433 11.86 -6.31 -2.39
C GLN A 433 11.67 -6.57 -0.88
N ASP A 434 11.62 -5.52 -0.07
CA ASP A 434 11.36 -5.55 1.37
C ASP A 434 9.96 -6.07 1.74
N VAL A 435 8.99 -6.02 0.81
CA VAL A 435 7.64 -6.57 1.01
C VAL A 435 7.67 -8.03 1.43
N LEU A 436 8.63 -8.78 0.90
CA LEU A 436 8.78 -10.23 1.11
C LEU A 436 9.16 -10.57 2.55
N ASP A 437 9.79 -9.62 3.26
CA ASP A 437 10.09 -9.77 4.68
C ASP A 437 8.89 -9.45 5.58
N TYR A 438 7.89 -8.70 5.09
CA TYR A 438 6.64 -8.43 5.82
C TYR A 438 5.56 -9.50 5.54
N PHE A 439 5.51 -9.97 4.30
CA PHE A 439 4.49 -10.90 3.80
C PHE A 439 5.14 -12.10 3.11
N PRO A 440 5.80 -13.00 3.86
CA PRO A 440 6.41 -14.19 3.30
C PRO A 440 5.42 -15.11 2.56
N SER A 441 4.12 -15.03 2.84
CA SER A 441 3.10 -15.78 2.10
C SER A 441 3.02 -15.41 0.62
N VAL A 442 3.50 -14.23 0.21
CA VAL A 442 3.56 -13.82 -1.20
C VAL A 442 4.32 -14.84 -2.04
N PHE A 443 5.39 -15.46 -1.51
CA PHE A 443 6.12 -16.52 -2.23
C PHE A 443 5.29 -17.78 -2.46
N ILE A 444 4.43 -18.11 -1.50
CA ILE A 444 3.61 -19.32 -1.57
C ILE A 444 2.53 -19.14 -2.63
N ASP A 445 1.95 -17.94 -2.68
CA ASP A 445 0.82 -17.65 -3.56
C ASP A 445 1.25 -17.24 -4.98
N PHE A 446 2.45 -16.66 -5.11
CA PHE A 446 2.98 -16.12 -6.37
C PHE A 446 4.44 -16.57 -6.57
N PRO A 447 4.68 -17.86 -6.88
CA PRO A 447 6.03 -18.41 -6.99
C PRO A 447 6.87 -17.76 -8.11
N GLU A 448 6.26 -17.10 -9.09
CA GLU A 448 7.02 -16.36 -10.10
C GLU A 448 7.73 -15.13 -9.50
N ILE A 449 7.14 -14.51 -8.47
CA ILE A 449 7.76 -13.38 -7.73
C ILE A 449 9.01 -13.87 -6.99
N ALA A 450 8.98 -15.10 -6.46
CA ALA A 450 10.13 -15.74 -5.81
C ALA A 450 11.36 -15.85 -6.70
N THR A 451 11.14 -16.00 -8.00
CA THR A 451 12.21 -16.18 -8.98
C THR A 451 12.78 -14.82 -9.42
N ALA A 452 11.94 -13.78 -9.44
CA ALA A 452 12.32 -12.44 -9.86
C ALA A 452 13.04 -11.63 -8.76
N PHE A 453 12.73 -11.90 -7.49
CA PHE A 453 13.28 -11.18 -6.34
C PHE A 453 13.95 -12.15 -5.36
N PRO A 454 15.30 -12.18 -5.29
CA PRO A 454 15.99 -13.11 -4.40
C PRO A 454 15.68 -12.76 -2.93
N PHE A 455 15.13 -13.74 -2.22
CA PHE A 455 14.79 -13.64 -0.80
C PHE A 455 15.96 -14.06 0.08
N TYR A 456 16.33 -13.22 1.04
CA TYR A 456 17.28 -13.61 2.06
C TYR A 456 16.58 -14.36 3.20
N ASN A 457 16.43 -15.67 3.02
CA ASN A 457 15.77 -16.55 3.98
C ASN A 457 16.64 -16.80 5.22
N ASN A 458 16.77 -15.80 6.08
CA ASN A 458 17.50 -15.87 7.34
C ASN A 458 16.61 -15.39 8.49
N THR A 459 16.28 -16.29 9.41
CA THR A 459 15.36 -15.99 10.53
C THR A 459 15.81 -14.82 11.38
N ALA A 460 17.11 -14.71 11.71
CA ALA A 460 17.61 -13.62 12.55
C ALA A 460 17.49 -12.25 11.86
N PHE A 461 17.66 -12.22 10.53
CA PHE A 461 17.44 -11.03 9.72
C PHE A 461 15.97 -10.66 9.62
N ILE A 462 15.12 -11.62 9.23
CA ILE A 462 13.67 -11.42 9.08
C ILE A 462 13.07 -10.94 10.40
N ASP A 463 13.48 -11.54 11.53
CA ASP A 463 13.06 -11.12 12.86
C ASP A 463 13.53 -9.69 13.17
N ALA A 464 14.79 -9.37 12.87
CA ALA A 464 15.32 -8.03 13.09
C ALA A 464 14.59 -6.96 12.27
N PHE A 465 14.30 -7.26 11.01
CA PHE A 465 13.62 -6.35 10.10
C PHE A 465 12.14 -6.24 10.46
N SER A 466 11.35 -7.29 10.19
CA SER A 466 9.89 -7.27 10.29
C SER A 466 9.37 -6.93 11.69
N GLN A 467 9.97 -7.48 12.75
CA GLN A 467 9.50 -7.22 14.11
C GLN A 467 9.78 -5.79 14.57
N SER A 468 10.73 -5.07 13.96
CA SER A 468 10.94 -3.65 14.28
C SER A 468 9.72 -2.81 13.91
N PHE A 469 9.06 -3.14 12.80
CA PHE A 469 7.86 -2.46 12.32
C PHE A 469 6.63 -2.79 13.19
N THR A 470 6.44 -4.06 13.56
CA THR A 470 5.34 -4.44 14.46
C THR A 470 5.55 -3.90 15.87
N SER A 471 6.80 -3.90 16.37
CA SER A 471 7.17 -3.28 17.65
C SER A 471 6.83 -1.79 17.66
N PHE A 472 7.14 -1.08 16.57
CA PHE A 472 6.74 0.32 16.39
C PHE A 472 5.22 0.50 16.35
N ALA A 473 4.47 -0.32 15.60
CA ALA A 473 3.01 -0.23 15.55
C ALA A 473 2.37 -0.45 16.94
N ILE A 474 2.94 -1.35 17.74
CA ILE A 474 2.46 -1.68 19.09
C ILE A 474 2.77 -0.55 20.08
N SER A 475 4.01 -0.08 20.09
CA SER A 475 4.56 0.75 21.18
C SER A 475 4.92 2.19 20.80
N LEU A 476 4.90 2.53 19.51
CA LEU A 476 5.43 3.75 18.92
C LEU A 476 6.97 3.90 18.96
N ASP A 477 7.67 2.81 19.29
CA ASP A 477 9.13 2.75 19.36
C ASP A 477 9.65 1.36 18.91
N PRO A 478 10.44 1.26 17.81
CA PRO A 478 10.98 -0.01 17.33
C PRO A 478 11.97 -0.65 18.33
N ASN A 479 12.41 0.08 19.36
CA ASN A 479 13.27 -0.46 20.42
C ASN A 479 12.51 -1.27 21.47
N VAL A 480 11.18 -1.16 21.56
CA VAL A 480 10.36 -1.97 22.49
C VAL A 480 10.06 -3.30 21.82
N LYS A 481 11.00 -4.23 21.99
CA LYS A 481 10.97 -5.49 21.24
C LYS A 481 9.91 -6.45 21.76
N VAL A 482 9.13 -7.00 20.83
CA VAL A 482 8.20 -8.10 21.11
C VAL A 482 8.95 -9.38 21.48
N THR A 483 10.04 -9.69 20.76
CA THR A 483 11.00 -10.75 21.09
C THR A 483 12.43 -10.25 20.93
N GLN A 484 13.41 -10.90 21.56
CA GLN A 484 14.80 -10.47 21.45
C GLN A 484 15.33 -10.71 20.04
N THR A 485 15.71 -9.63 19.33
CA THR A 485 16.30 -9.68 17.98
C THR A 485 17.71 -9.08 17.95
N ILE A 486 18.43 -9.28 16.85
CA ILE A 486 19.77 -8.71 16.63
C ILE A 486 19.77 -7.19 16.36
N THR A 487 18.61 -6.55 16.17
CA THR A 487 18.51 -5.10 15.91
C THR A 487 19.15 -4.30 17.05
N PRO A 488 20.18 -3.49 16.83
CA PRO A 488 20.71 -2.63 17.88
C PRO A 488 19.72 -1.50 18.18
N ARG A 489 20.08 -0.63 19.13
CA ARG A 489 19.26 0.54 19.43
C ARG A 489 19.09 1.40 18.17
N TRP A 490 17.83 1.63 17.79
CA TRP A 490 17.44 2.46 16.66
C TRP A 490 17.15 3.87 17.16
N ASN A 491 18.05 4.81 16.86
CA ASN A 491 17.88 6.20 17.27
C ASN A 491 16.89 6.93 16.37
N ARG A 492 16.29 8.00 16.91
CA ARG A 492 15.49 8.94 16.11
C ARG A 492 16.35 9.51 14.99
N TRP A 493 15.78 9.66 13.80
CA TRP A 493 16.56 10.15 12.65
C TRP A 493 17.18 11.53 12.93
N SER A 494 16.43 12.44 13.53
CA SER A 494 16.95 13.77 13.90
C SER A 494 18.09 13.76 14.92
N ALA A 495 18.35 12.63 15.60
CA ALA A 495 19.51 12.45 16.46
C ALA A 495 20.71 12.04 15.59
N GLY A 496 21.37 13.04 15.00
CA GLY A 496 22.61 12.87 14.22
C GLY A 496 22.40 12.39 12.77
N HIS A 497 21.17 12.47 12.24
CA HIS A 497 20.80 11.91 10.92
C HIS A 497 21.14 10.42 10.84
N THR A 498 20.73 9.66 11.85
CA THR A 498 21.02 8.22 11.93
C THR A 498 19.89 7.39 11.33
N GLU A 499 20.25 6.28 10.70
CA GLU A 499 19.32 5.29 10.19
C GLU A 499 19.78 3.87 10.51
N MET A 500 18.85 2.92 10.46
CA MET A 500 19.13 1.50 10.65
C MET A 500 19.37 0.83 9.30
N LEU A 501 20.57 0.29 9.10
CA LEU A 501 20.89 -0.54 7.95
C LEU A 501 20.52 -1.99 8.23
N PHE A 502 19.82 -2.60 7.27
CA PHE A 502 19.53 -4.02 7.23
C PHE A 502 20.24 -4.62 6.03
N ASN A 503 21.37 -5.29 6.28
CA ASN A 503 22.21 -5.88 5.25
C ASN A 503 22.68 -7.29 5.65
N LYS A 504 23.60 -7.84 4.86
CA LYS A 504 24.38 -9.03 5.16
C LYS A 504 25.85 -8.81 4.80
N THR A 505 26.73 -9.55 5.48
CA THR A 505 28.17 -9.58 5.17
C THR A 505 28.44 -10.39 3.89
N GLU A 506 29.66 -10.29 3.36
CA GLU A 506 30.11 -11.12 2.23
C GLU A 506 30.05 -12.63 2.52
N SER A 507 30.10 -13.01 3.80
CA SER A 507 29.95 -14.39 4.28
C SER A 507 28.49 -14.78 4.57
N ASP A 508 27.51 -14.02 4.04
CA ASP A 508 26.07 -14.28 4.14
C ASP A 508 25.51 -14.27 5.59
N VAL A 509 26.17 -13.54 6.49
CA VAL A 509 25.72 -13.34 7.88
C VAL A 509 24.94 -12.02 7.99
N PRO A 510 23.80 -11.96 8.70
CA PRO A 510 23.05 -10.71 8.89
C PRO A 510 23.92 -9.59 9.50
N ASP A 511 23.92 -8.42 8.88
CA ASP A 511 24.56 -7.18 9.36
C ASP A 511 23.48 -6.13 9.58
N VAL A 512 23.03 -6.00 10.83
CA VAL A 512 22.03 -5.00 11.25
C VAL A 512 22.70 -3.99 12.17
N ARG A 513 22.84 -2.76 11.69
CA ARG A 513 23.60 -1.72 12.40
C ARG A 513 23.10 -0.32 12.10
N SER A 514 23.35 0.61 13.01
CA SER A 514 23.07 2.03 12.76
C SER A 514 24.19 2.66 11.94
N LEU A 515 23.83 3.54 11.00
CA LEU A 515 24.75 4.40 10.26
C LEU A 515 24.25 5.84 10.23
N LYS A 516 25.13 6.76 9.84
CA LYS A 516 24.77 8.14 9.54
C LYS A 516 24.34 8.21 8.08
N THR A 517 23.18 8.81 7.80
CA THR A 517 22.75 9.12 6.45
C THR A 517 23.82 9.91 5.72
N ASP A 518 24.09 9.53 4.47
CA ASP A 518 25.05 10.20 3.61
C ASP A 518 24.72 11.69 3.44
N ASP A 519 25.68 12.56 3.79
CA ASP A 519 25.52 14.01 3.66
C ASP A 519 25.31 14.43 2.20
N ALA A 520 25.89 13.70 1.22
CA ALA A 520 25.68 13.96 -0.20
C ALA A 520 24.25 13.64 -0.62
N LEU A 521 23.65 12.55 -0.11
CA LEU A 521 22.23 12.24 -0.32
C LEU A 521 21.34 13.32 0.32
N LEU A 522 21.65 13.75 1.54
CA LEU A 522 20.89 14.82 2.19
C LEU A 522 20.93 16.12 1.41
N GLU A 523 22.05 16.46 0.77
CA GLU A 523 22.18 17.62 -0.12
C GLU A 523 21.29 17.49 -1.35
N ARG A 524 21.24 16.32 -2.00
CA ARG A 524 20.35 16.08 -3.15
C ARG A 524 18.87 16.17 -2.77
N CYS A 525 18.54 15.85 -1.52
CA CYS A 525 17.19 15.90 -0.98
C CYS A 525 16.85 17.21 -0.23
N ARG A 526 17.60 18.30 -0.42
CA ARG A 526 17.23 19.64 0.08
C ARG A 526 16.22 20.29 -0.86
#